data_AF-A0A556MYF9-F1
#
_entry.id   AF-A0A556MYF9-F1
#
_cell.length_a   1.000
_cell.length_b   1.000
_cell.length_c   1.000
_cell.angle_alpha   90.00
_cell.angle_beta   90.00
_cell.angle_gamma   90.00
#
_symmetry.space_group_name_H-M   'P 1'
#
loop_
_entity.id
_entity.type
_entity.pdbx_description
1 polymer ?
#
loop_
_entity_poly.entity_id
_entity_poly.type
_entity_poly.pdbx_seq_one_letter_code
_entity_poly.pdbx_strand_id
1 'polypeptide(L)'
;MKMHQLLILAAMLLQTTGYSQGEALFKSKCNTCHAVDKNSTGPWLKGVKAKWNDAGEGTLLYEWVRNSKSLIAGGNSKMALAIKDFSGSEMPPQQASNEEIDQIMDYIDNYTPPLKTDPTAPKEVKLIPDYKGNLTIFYALGTLMIVLLLAIILMSSSILSFVKSDVFKQKLRDQEKLSKLLILLIGLGAAFFPGYSYGMSTPDPTNPAEAQYPWLLVEKFDLYVVIGIDLILLTVVLYLRGLFNDFYYMVYPRKVKAAKQSQKRAVKILVDSVPIEEESSILMDHEYDGIRELDNNLPPWWVWGFYASIIFAFIYIFNYHLFNTGDLQTEEYNKSMKQAQKEIDAYLKEAAMNVDENNVTLLSDQPALASGKQVFEINCTACHKDGSGDIGPNLTDNFWLYGNDIKTVFGTIKNGTSNGMPEHASKLNPIQLQQVASYVLSLKYKPGKEPQGKEFPKK
;
A
#
# COMPACT_ATOMS: atom_id res chain seq x y z
N MET A 1 19.48 -29.21 -5.82
CA MET A 1 20.01 -28.01 -6.53
C MET A 1 21.54 -28.03 -6.44
N LYS A 2 22.25 -27.81 -7.55
CA LYS A 2 23.72 -27.87 -7.60
C LYS A 2 24.34 -26.59 -7.02
N MET A 3 25.47 -26.75 -6.31
CA MET A 3 26.24 -25.72 -5.58
C MET A 3 26.55 -24.44 -6.38
N HIS A 4 26.53 -24.51 -7.71
CA HIS A 4 26.73 -23.36 -8.61
C HIS A 4 25.55 -22.37 -8.59
N GLN A 5 24.32 -22.82 -8.34
CA GLN A 5 23.15 -21.94 -8.23
C GLN A 5 23.10 -21.21 -6.87
N LEU A 6 23.70 -21.78 -5.82
CA LEU A 6 23.82 -21.12 -4.51
C LEU A 6 24.80 -19.93 -4.55
N LEU A 7 25.87 -20.03 -5.34
CA LEU A 7 26.86 -18.96 -5.51
C LEU A 7 26.30 -17.77 -6.31
N ILE A 8 25.43 -18.02 -7.29
CA ILE A 8 24.77 -16.96 -8.07
C ILE A 8 23.67 -16.27 -7.24
N LEU A 9 22.93 -17.02 -6.42
CA LEU A 9 21.96 -16.44 -5.48
C LEU A 9 22.64 -15.63 -4.37
N ALA A 10 23.77 -16.11 -3.83
CA ALA A 10 24.56 -15.37 -2.84
C ALA A 10 25.12 -14.06 -3.44
N ALA A 11 25.57 -14.07 -4.70
CA ALA A 11 26.03 -12.87 -5.39
C ALA A 11 24.90 -11.83 -5.64
N MET A 12 23.67 -12.29 -5.90
CA MET A 12 22.50 -11.41 -6.02
C MET A 12 22.00 -10.87 -4.66
N LEU A 13 22.10 -11.67 -3.59
CA LEU A 13 21.74 -11.26 -2.21
C LEU A 13 22.74 -10.28 -1.58
N LEU A 14 24.00 -10.29 -2.00
CA LEU A 14 24.99 -9.29 -1.58
C LEU A 14 24.84 -7.95 -2.30
N GLN A 15 24.27 -7.91 -3.51
CA GLN A 15 24.09 -6.65 -4.24
C GLN A 15 22.94 -5.79 -3.69
N THR A 16 21.92 -6.40 -3.08
CA THR A 16 20.75 -5.67 -2.55
C THR A 16 21.03 -4.95 -1.23
N THR A 17 21.95 -5.47 -0.39
CA THR A 17 22.29 -4.84 0.90
C THR A 17 23.22 -3.64 0.74
N GLY A 18 24.15 -3.71 -0.22
CA GLY A 18 25.07 -2.60 -0.55
C GLY A 18 24.34 -1.40 -1.15
N TYR A 19 23.39 -1.63 -2.06
CA TYR A 19 22.63 -0.55 -2.70
C TYR A 19 21.77 0.24 -1.70
N SER A 20 21.06 -0.45 -0.78
CA SER A 20 20.23 0.21 0.24
C SER A 20 21.06 0.99 1.27
N GLN A 21 22.26 0.50 1.60
CA GLN A 21 23.18 1.21 2.50
C GLN A 21 23.79 2.45 1.83
N GLY A 22 24.22 2.33 0.56
CA GLY A 22 24.73 3.44 -0.23
C GLY A 22 23.74 4.59 -0.40
N GLU A 23 22.45 4.27 -0.60
CA GLU A 23 21.39 5.28 -0.67
C GLU A 23 21.24 6.07 0.64
N ALA A 24 21.24 5.39 1.79
CA ALA A 24 21.12 6.04 3.10
C ALA A 24 22.33 6.92 3.41
N LEU A 25 23.54 6.45 3.07
CA LEU A 25 24.77 7.21 3.22
C LEU A 25 24.77 8.46 2.33
N PHE A 26 24.36 8.33 1.06
CA PHE A 26 24.24 9.47 0.15
C PHE A 26 23.26 10.52 0.67
N LYS A 27 22.07 10.09 1.14
CA LYS A 27 21.06 10.99 1.70
C LYS A 27 21.55 11.75 2.94
N SER A 28 22.33 11.10 3.80
CA SER A 28 22.81 11.72 5.05
C SER A 28 24.00 12.67 4.85
N LYS A 29 24.91 12.38 3.91
CA LYS A 29 26.19 13.12 3.78
C LYS A 29 26.27 14.01 2.54
N CYS A 30 25.61 13.65 1.43
CA CYS A 30 25.86 14.26 0.12
C CYS A 30 24.65 14.97 -0.50
N ASN A 31 23.43 14.52 -0.21
CA ASN A 31 22.20 14.97 -0.87
C ASN A 31 21.82 16.44 -0.60
N THR A 32 22.38 17.07 0.44
CA THR A 32 22.19 18.50 0.70
C THR A 32 22.74 19.37 -0.44
N CYS A 33 23.82 18.94 -1.08
CA CYS A 33 24.52 19.72 -2.10
C CYS A 33 24.52 19.06 -3.49
N HIS A 34 24.43 17.73 -3.56
CA HIS A 34 24.48 16.98 -4.80
C HIS A 34 23.15 16.30 -5.09
N ALA A 35 22.72 16.33 -6.34
CA ALA A 35 21.71 15.42 -6.86
C ALA A 35 22.39 14.36 -7.75
N VAL A 36 21.79 13.17 -7.84
CA VAL A 36 22.41 12.05 -8.56
C VAL A 36 22.36 12.27 -10.08
N ASP A 37 21.26 12.83 -10.58
CA ASP A 37 20.92 12.93 -12.01
C ASP A 37 20.88 14.35 -12.57
N LYS A 38 21.12 15.37 -11.74
CA LYS A 38 21.12 16.78 -12.15
C LYS A 38 22.08 17.62 -11.34
N ASN A 39 22.46 18.77 -11.89
CA ASN A 39 23.27 19.75 -11.18
C ASN A 39 22.45 20.44 -10.08
N SER A 40 23.10 20.76 -8.96
CA SER A 40 22.53 21.49 -7.82
C SER A 40 23.61 22.46 -7.30
N THR A 41 23.75 22.62 -5.99
CA THR A 41 24.87 23.34 -5.36
C THR A 41 26.23 22.76 -5.79
N GLY A 42 26.31 21.44 -5.98
CA GLY A 42 27.42 20.73 -6.59
C GLY A 42 27.03 20.02 -7.90
N PRO A 43 28.02 19.51 -8.66
CA PRO A 43 27.77 18.80 -9.92
C PRO A 43 27.01 17.49 -9.70
N TRP A 44 26.31 17.03 -10.74
CA TRP A 44 25.75 15.67 -10.73
C TRP A 44 26.87 14.64 -10.57
N LEU A 45 26.60 13.55 -9.86
CA LEU A 45 27.64 12.61 -9.45
C LEU A 45 27.68 11.31 -10.24
N LYS A 46 26.67 11.02 -11.08
CA LYS A 46 26.65 9.80 -11.88
C LYS A 46 27.85 9.70 -12.82
N GLY A 47 28.61 8.61 -12.71
CA GLY A 47 29.83 8.36 -13.49
C GLY A 47 31.07 9.11 -13.02
N VAL A 48 31.03 9.79 -11.87
CA VAL A 48 32.19 10.55 -11.37
C VAL A 48 33.35 9.63 -11.01
N LYS A 49 33.11 8.46 -10.40
CA LYS A 49 34.17 7.49 -10.06
C LYS A 49 34.96 7.05 -11.30
N ALA A 50 34.26 6.78 -12.40
CA ALA A 50 34.89 6.48 -13.69
C ALA A 50 35.76 7.65 -14.19
N LYS A 51 35.27 8.90 -14.14
CA LYS A 51 36.03 10.08 -14.58
C LYS A 51 37.35 10.29 -13.81
N TRP A 52 37.33 10.07 -12.48
CA TRP A 52 38.54 10.17 -11.67
C TRP A 52 39.53 9.04 -12.00
N ASN A 53 39.03 7.83 -12.26
CA ASN A 53 39.86 6.71 -12.70
C ASN A 53 40.46 6.93 -14.09
N ASP A 54 39.68 7.43 -15.04
CA ASP A 54 40.12 7.74 -16.42
C ASP A 54 41.19 8.84 -16.45
N ALA A 55 41.14 9.77 -15.50
CA ALA A 55 42.17 10.79 -15.31
C ALA A 55 43.46 10.26 -14.67
N GLY A 56 43.49 8.98 -14.24
CA GLY A 56 44.60 8.39 -13.47
C GLY A 56 44.66 8.87 -12.02
N GLU A 57 43.61 9.55 -11.53
CA GLU A 57 43.53 10.19 -10.21
C GLU A 57 42.56 9.48 -9.27
N GLY A 58 42.19 8.22 -9.56
CA GLY A 58 41.14 7.47 -8.83
C GLY A 58 41.32 7.41 -7.31
N THR A 59 42.56 7.32 -6.83
CA THR A 59 42.87 7.31 -5.39
C THR A 59 42.69 8.67 -4.72
N LEU A 60 42.81 9.76 -5.49
CA LEU A 60 42.62 11.13 -5.00
C LEU A 60 41.15 11.47 -4.80
N LEU A 61 40.21 10.69 -5.35
CA LEU A 61 38.78 10.84 -5.10
C LEU A 61 38.44 10.72 -3.59
N TYR A 62 39.06 9.78 -2.90
CA TYR A 62 38.85 9.59 -1.46
C TYR A 62 39.42 10.75 -0.63
N GLU A 63 40.50 11.38 -1.11
CA GLU A 63 41.06 12.58 -0.50
C GLU A 63 40.18 13.80 -0.80
N TRP A 64 39.65 13.90 -2.01
CA TRP A 64 38.72 14.96 -2.42
C TRP A 64 37.46 15.01 -1.54
N VAL A 65 36.83 13.86 -1.31
CA VAL A 65 35.62 13.79 -0.48
C VAL A 65 35.91 14.18 0.97
N ARG A 66 37.05 13.76 1.52
CA ARG A 66 37.43 14.03 2.91
C ARG A 66 37.96 15.44 3.11
N ASN A 67 38.71 15.98 2.15
CA ASN A 67 39.34 17.30 2.24
C ASN A 67 39.67 17.88 0.85
N SER A 68 38.64 18.36 0.16
CA SER A 68 38.74 19.06 -1.13
C SER A 68 39.71 20.25 -1.09
N LYS A 69 39.74 21.00 0.02
CA LYS A 69 40.58 22.21 0.17
C LYS A 69 42.07 21.89 0.10
N SER A 70 42.50 20.83 0.79
CA SER A 70 43.89 20.37 0.76
C SER A 70 44.31 20.00 -0.66
N LEU A 71 43.44 19.28 -1.38
CA LEU A 71 43.73 18.80 -2.72
C LEU A 71 43.78 19.94 -3.75
N ILE A 72 42.92 20.96 -3.62
CA ILE A 72 42.95 22.18 -4.45
C ILE A 72 44.22 23.01 -4.16
N ALA A 73 44.56 23.19 -2.88
CA ALA A 73 45.73 23.97 -2.47
C ALA A 73 47.05 23.29 -2.91
N GLY A 74 47.09 21.96 -2.94
CA GLY A 74 48.23 21.19 -3.41
C GLY A 74 48.48 21.25 -4.92
N GLY A 75 47.49 21.66 -5.72
CA GLY A 75 47.64 21.92 -7.17
C GLY A 75 47.92 20.71 -8.07
N ASN A 76 47.99 19.50 -7.52
CA ASN A 76 48.44 18.30 -8.23
C ASN A 76 47.32 17.46 -8.87
N SER A 77 46.05 17.81 -8.66
CA SER A 77 44.90 17.10 -9.25
C SER A 77 44.20 17.95 -10.29
N LYS A 78 44.15 17.46 -11.53
CA LYS A 78 43.42 18.10 -12.62
C LYS A 78 41.92 18.09 -12.34
N MET A 79 41.42 17.01 -11.75
CA MET A 79 40.01 16.86 -11.40
C MET A 79 39.57 17.84 -10.30
N ALA A 80 40.41 18.04 -9.27
CA ALA A 80 40.15 18.99 -8.20
C ALA A 80 40.14 20.44 -8.69
N LEU A 81 40.99 20.78 -9.67
CA LEU A 81 41.06 22.14 -10.23
C LEU A 81 39.91 22.46 -11.19
N ALA A 82 39.35 21.45 -11.88
CA ALA A 82 38.23 21.61 -12.80
C ALA A 82 36.92 22.06 -12.13
N ILE A 83 36.80 21.93 -10.80
CA ILE A 83 35.61 22.37 -10.07
C ILE A 83 35.40 23.90 -10.12
N LYS A 84 36.50 24.66 -10.30
CA LYS A 84 36.48 26.14 -10.31
C LYS A 84 35.60 26.70 -11.42
N ASP A 85 35.45 25.94 -12.51
CA ASP A 85 34.62 26.30 -13.65
C ASP A 85 33.13 26.00 -13.42
N PHE A 86 32.79 25.24 -12.37
CA PHE A 86 31.43 24.78 -12.09
C PHE A 86 30.71 25.56 -10.98
N SER A 87 31.39 25.83 -9.85
CA SER A 87 30.77 26.51 -8.69
C SER A 87 31.81 27.26 -7.86
N GLY A 88 31.45 28.47 -7.41
CA GLY A 88 32.27 29.27 -6.48
C GLY A 88 32.15 28.85 -5.01
N SER A 89 31.31 27.85 -4.69
CA SER A 89 31.15 27.33 -3.33
C SER A 89 32.02 26.09 -3.11
N GLU A 90 32.95 26.18 -2.16
CA GLU A 90 33.85 25.08 -1.81
C GLU A 90 33.08 23.93 -1.13
N MET A 91 33.36 22.69 -1.53
CA MET A 91 32.79 21.50 -0.90
C MET A 91 33.32 21.34 0.54
N PRO A 92 32.45 21.33 1.58
CA PRO A 92 32.89 21.08 2.95
C PRO A 92 33.47 19.67 3.13
N PRO A 93 34.53 19.48 3.93
CA PRO A 93 35.07 18.17 4.30
C PRO A 93 33.99 17.20 4.75
N GLN A 94 33.93 16.01 4.14
CA GLN A 94 33.00 14.96 4.55
C GLN A 94 33.69 13.93 5.44
N GLN A 95 33.08 13.60 6.58
CA GLN A 95 33.53 12.50 7.43
C GLN A 95 32.95 11.19 6.88
N ALA A 96 33.68 10.54 5.97
CA ALA A 96 33.33 9.24 5.40
C ALA A 96 34.57 8.34 5.27
N SER A 97 34.43 7.05 5.56
CA SER A 97 35.47 6.04 5.29
C SER A 97 35.54 5.73 3.78
N ASN A 98 36.62 5.07 3.34
CA ASN A 98 36.75 4.69 1.93
C ASN A 98 35.64 3.72 1.51
N GLU A 99 35.26 2.82 2.41
CA GLU A 99 34.18 1.84 2.22
C GLU A 99 32.82 2.55 2.09
N GLU A 100 32.54 3.54 2.94
CA GLU A 100 31.32 4.35 2.82
C GLU A 100 31.27 5.12 1.50
N ILE A 101 32.42 5.67 1.06
CA ILE A 101 32.54 6.37 -0.23
C ILE A 101 32.26 5.41 -1.39
N ASP A 102 32.80 4.19 -1.34
CA ASP A 102 32.54 3.19 -2.37
C ASP A 102 31.06 2.79 -2.43
N GLN A 103 30.41 2.57 -1.28
CA GLN A 103 28.97 2.29 -1.23
C GLN A 103 28.12 3.43 -1.80
N ILE A 104 28.48 4.68 -1.51
CA ILE A 104 27.81 5.86 -2.07
C ILE A 104 27.97 5.91 -3.60
N MET A 105 29.18 5.68 -4.11
CA MET A 105 29.47 5.70 -5.54
C MET A 105 28.75 4.57 -6.28
N ASP A 106 28.73 3.37 -5.70
CA ASP A 106 28.01 2.22 -6.26
C ASP A 106 26.50 2.47 -6.33
N TYR A 107 25.91 3.15 -5.34
CA TYR A 107 24.53 3.61 -5.40
C TYR A 107 24.31 4.62 -6.52
N ILE A 108 25.16 5.64 -6.62
CA ILE A 108 25.07 6.73 -7.61
C ILE A 108 25.14 6.19 -9.04
N ASP A 109 26.08 5.27 -9.32
CA ASP A 109 26.28 4.73 -10.67
C ASP A 109 25.13 3.82 -11.10
N ASN A 110 24.54 3.08 -10.15
CA ASN A 110 23.38 2.21 -10.38
C ASN A 110 22.03 2.91 -10.19
N TYR A 111 22.03 4.22 -9.88
CA TYR A 111 20.80 4.97 -9.66
C TYR A 111 19.93 5.02 -10.92
N THR A 112 18.68 4.60 -10.75
CA THR A 112 17.61 4.79 -11.74
C THR A 112 16.68 5.89 -11.24
N PRO A 113 16.41 6.93 -12.03
CA PRO A 113 15.47 7.98 -11.64
C PRO A 113 14.12 7.34 -11.32
N PRO A 114 13.44 7.75 -10.24
CA PRO A 114 12.05 7.36 -10.05
C PRO A 114 11.27 7.79 -11.30
N LEU A 115 10.44 6.89 -11.83
CA LEU A 115 9.51 7.22 -12.91
C LEU A 115 8.82 8.53 -12.53
N LYS A 116 8.85 9.53 -13.43
CA LYS A 116 8.14 10.80 -13.23
C LYS A 116 6.71 10.44 -12.86
N THR A 117 6.35 10.61 -11.59
CA THR A 117 4.99 10.43 -11.13
C THR A 117 4.20 11.55 -11.77
N ASP A 118 3.45 11.19 -12.79
CA ASP A 118 2.43 12.05 -13.36
C ASP A 118 1.57 12.57 -12.20
N PRO A 119 1.47 13.89 -11.97
CA PRO A 119 0.63 14.45 -10.91
C PRO A 119 -0.85 14.10 -11.06
N THR A 120 -1.25 13.53 -12.21
CA THR A 120 -2.60 13.03 -12.48
C THR A 120 -2.79 11.54 -12.18
N ALA A 121 -1.71 10.80 -11.86
CA ALA A 121 -1.84 9.43 -11.39
C ALA A 121 -2.30 9.44 -9.92
N PRO A 122 -3.41 8.77 -9.58
CA PRO A 122 -3.93 8.77 -8.22
C PRO A 122 -2.84 8.26 -7.27
N LYS A 123 -2.54 9.03 -6.23
CA LYS A 123 -1.70 8.55 -5.13
C LYS A 123 -2.30 7.25 -4.66
N GLU A 124 -1.48 6.21 -4.65
CA GLU A 124 -1.90 4.89 -4.21
C GLU A 124 -2.39 5.03 -2.76
N VAL A 125 -3.71 5.09 -2.59
CA VAL A 125 -4.35 4.99 -1.28
C VAL A 125 -3.98 3.61 -0.80
N LYS A 126 -2.94 3.53 0.05
CA LYS A 126 -2.62 2.29 0.76
C LYS A 126 -3.81 1.99 1.65
N LEU A 127 -4.72 1.19 1.13
CA LEU A 127 -5.84 0.61 1.85
C LEU A 127 -5.25 -0.19 3.00
N ILE A 128 -5.35 0.35 4.21
CA ILE A 128 -4.94 -0.35 5.42
C ILE A 128 -5.86 -1.58 5.53
N PRO A 129 -5.30 -2.81 5.57
CA PRO A 129 -6.11 -4.01 5.73
C PRO A 129 -6.93 -3.96 7.04
N ASP A 130 -8.13 -4.52 7.03
CA ASP A 130 -8.92 -4.72 8.25
C ASP A 130 -8.31 -5.83 9.11
N TYR A 131 -7.28 -5.49 9.87
CA TYR A 131 -6.57 -6.43 10.73
C TYR A 131 -7.47 -7.02 11.83
N LYS A 132 -8.48 -6.27 12.30
CA LYS A 132 -9.38 -6.73 13.37
C LYS A 132 -10.37 -7.78 12.85
N GLY A 133 -10.97 -7.52 11.69
CA GLY A 133 -11.81 -8.50 11.00
C GLY A 133 -11.02 -9.75 10.60
N ASN A 134 -9.85 -9.55 9.98
CA ASN A 134 -8.98 -10.67 9.58
C ASN A 134 -8.55 -11.55 10.75
N LEU A 135 -8.20 -10.96 11.90
CA LEU A 135 -7.81 -11.71 13.09
C LEU A 135 -8.95 -12.60 13.63
N THR A 136 -10.20 -12.11 13.55
CA THR A 136 -11.38 -12.89 13.96
C THR A 136 -11.58 -14.12 13.07
N ILE A 137 -11.44 -13.94 11.75
CA ILE A 137 -11.51 -15.03 10.78
C ILE A 137 -10.36 -16.02 11.00
N PHE A 138 -9.15 -15.51 11.26
CA PHE A 138 -7.97 -16.32 11.55
C PHE A 138 -8.20 -17.24 12.75
N TYR A 139 -8.80 -16.75 13.84
CA TYR A 139 -9.14 -17.60 14.98
C TYR A 139 -10.16 -18.68 14.64
N ALA A 140 -11.20 -18.34 13.88
CA ALA A 140 -12.20 -19.33 13.46
C ALA A 140 -11.56 -20.45 12.62
N LEU A 141 -10.71 -20.09 11.66
CA LEU A 141 -9.95 -21.06 10.86
C LEU A 141 -8.97 -21.86 11.73
N GLY A 142 -8.25 -21.22 12.65
CA GLY A 142 -7.36 -21.90 13.59
C GLY A 142 -8.10 -22.93 14.45
N THR A 143 -9.31 -22.63 14.93
CA THR A 143 -10.14 -23.60 15.65
C THR A 143 -10.59 -24.76 14.77
N LEU A 144 -10.93 -24.50 13.51
CA LEU A 144 -11.30 -25.53 12.55
C LEU A 144 -10.12 -26.47 12.28
N MET A 145 -8.93 -25.91 12.08
CA MET A 145 -7.68 -26.65 11.91
C MET A 145 -7.44 -27.61 13.08
N ILE A 146 -7.60 -27.14 14.32
CA ILE A 146 -7.46 -27.98 15.52
C ILE A 146 -8.50 -29.12 15.53
N VAL A 147 -9.75 -28.83 15.20
CA VAL A 147 -10.81 -29.85 15.13
C VAL A 147 -10.50 -30.90 14.06
N LEU A 148 -10.02 -30.49 12.88
CA LEU A 148 -9.64 -31.41 11.80
C LEU A 148 -8.44 -32.27 12.21
N LEU A 149 -7.43 -31.70 12.86
CA LEU A 149 -6.29 -32.46 13.38
C LEU A 149 -6.72 -33.48 14.45
N LEU A 150 -7.61 -33.10 15.37
CA LEU A 150 -8.19 -34.03 16.35
C LEU A 150 -8.97 -35.17 15.66
N ALA A 151 -9.76 -34.87 14.64
CA ALA A 151 -10.46 -35.89 13.86
C ALA A 151 -9.49 -36.86 13.19
N ILE A 152 -8.41 -36.36 12.57
CA ILE A 152 -7.36 -37.20 11.98
C ILE A 152 -6.73 -38.11 13.03
N ILE A 153 -6.39 -37.59 14.21
CA ILE A 153 -5.79 -38.38 15.30
C ILE A 153 -6.74 -39.50 15.76
N LEU A 154 -8.02 -39.18 15.99
CA LEU A 154 -9.03 -40.15 16.44
C LEU A 154 -9.27 -41.25 15.39
N MET A 155 -9.40 -40.87 14.12
CA MET A 155 -9.62 -41.81 13.03
C MET A 155 -8.38 -42.67 12.77
N SER A 156 -7.19 -42.07 12.78
CA SER A 156 -5.92 -42.78 12.63
C SER A 156 -5.73 -43.81 13.74
N SER A 157 -6.00 -43.44 15.00
CA SER A 157 -5.96 -44.35 16.15
C SER A 157 -6.94 -45.52 15.98
N SER A 158 -8.17 -45.23 15.54
CA SER A 158 -9.19 -46.25 15.28
C SER A 158 -8.75 -47.22 14.17
N ILE A 159 -8.25 -46.70 13.06
CA ILE A 159 -7.72 -47.50 11.93
C ILE A 159 -6.54 -48.36 12.40
N LEU A 160 -5.62 -47.82 13.20
CA LEU A 160 -4.48 -48.57 13.73
C LEU A 160 -4.92 -49.73 14.63
N SER A 161 -5.97 -49.54 15.43
CA SER A 161 -6.57 -50.59 16.26
C SER A 161 -7.14 -51.73 15.39
N PHE A 162 -7.85 -51.38 14.30
CA PHE A 162 -8.36 -52.36 13.34
C PHE A 162 -7.24 -53.11 12.62
N VAL A 163 -6.19 -52.41 12.20
CA VAL A 163 -5.05 -53.01 11.49
C VAL A 163 -4.24 -53.97 12.37
N LYS A 164 -4.18 -53.71 13.68
CA LYS A 164 -3.48 -54.59 14.64
C LYS A 164 -4.20 -55.91 14.89
N SER A 165 -5.48 -56.04 14.53
CA SER A 165 -6.22 -57.31 14.65
C SER A 165 -5.64 -58.39 13.72
N ASP A 166 -5.55 -59.62 14.22
CA ASP A 166 -4.84 -60.70 13.51
C ASP A 166 -5.54 -61.11 12.19
N VAL A 167 -6.85 -60.90 12.10
CA VAL A 167 -7.66 -61.08 10.87
C VAL A 167 -7.19 -60.15 9.74
N PHE A 168 -6.76 -58.95 10.08
CA PHE A 168 -6.39 -57.92 9.11
C PHE A 168 -4.94 -58.04 8.64
N LYS A 169 -4.02 -58.43 9.53
CA LYS A 169 -2.62 -58.75 9.18
C LYS A 169 -2.51 -59.87 8.14
N GLN A 170 -3.48 -60.78 8.08
CA GLN A 170 -3.50 -61.86 7.09
C GLN A 170 -3.93 -61.35 5.70
N LYS A 171 -4.96 -60.48 5.62
CA LYS A 171 -5.44 -59.88 4.35
C LYS A 171 -4.54 -58.77 3.80
N LEU A 172 -3.84 -58.00 4.64
CA LEU A 172 -2.91 -56.96 4.20
C LEU A 172 -1.63 -57.51 3.56
N ARG A 173 -1.21 -58.74 3.92
CA ARG A 173 -0.03 -59.40 3.32
C ARG A 173 -0.21 -59.67 1.82
N ASP A 174 -1.45 -59.71 1.33
CA ASP A 174 -1.76 -59.97 -0.08
C ASP A 174 -1.87 -58.67 -0.93
N GLN A 175 -1.79 -57.47 -0.33
CA GLN A 175 -1.97 -56.18 -1.03
C GLN A 175 -0.73 -55.29 -0.90
N GLU A 176 0.28 -55.55 -1.75
CA GLU A 176 1.57 -54.83 -1.77
C GLU A 176 1.46 -53.33 -2.13
N LYS A 177 0.40 -52.93 -2.84
CA LYS A 177 0.16 -51.53 -3.24
C LYS A 177 -0.32 -50.64 -2.09
N LEU A 178 -1.04 -51.21 -1.12
CA LEU A 178 -1.67 -50.45 -0.04
C LEU A 178 -0.62 -49.96 0.99
N SER A 179 0.42 -50.77 1.23
CA SER A 179 1.51 -50.44 2.16
C SER A 179 2.42 -49.32 1.62
N LYS A 180 2.76 -49.36 0.33
CA LYS A 180 3.59 -48.34 -0.34
C LYS A 180 2.91 -46.97 -0.39
N LEU A 181 1.59 -46.93 -0.56
CA LEU A 181 0.81 -45.68 -0.60
C LEU A 181 0.68 -45.02 0.79
N LEU A 182 0.52 -45.83 1.85
CA LEU A 182 0.46 -45.36 3.24
C LEU A 182 1.80 -44.75 3.69
N ILE A 183 2.93 -45.37 3.33
CA ILE A 183 4.27 -44.85 3.62
C ILE A 183 4.55 -43.57 2.83
N LEU A 184 4.06 -43.46 1.58
CA LEU A 184 4.16 -42.26 0.76
C LEU A 184 3.39 -41.07 1.37
N LEU A 185 2.17 -41.31 1.88
CA LEU A 185 1.34 -40.26 2.52
C LEU A 185 1.95 -39.77 3.85
N ILE A 186 2.54 -40.66 4.63
CA ILE A 186 3.26 -40.29 5.88
C ILE A 186 4.56 -39.53 5.54
N GLY A 187 5.27 -39.92 4.47
CA GLY A 187 6.47 -39.22 3.99
C GLY A 187 6.20 -37.83 3.41
N LEU A 188 5.04 -37.62 2.76
CA LEU A 188 4.62 -36.32 2.25
C LEU A 188 4.23 -35.34 3.37
N GLY A 189 3.68 -35.82 4.49
CA GLY A 189 3.41 -34.99 5.67
C GLY A 189 4.68 -34.38 6.29
N ALA A 190 5.83 -35.06 6.16
CA ALA A 190 7.13 -34.54 6.63
C ALA A 190 7.79 -33.56 5.63
N ALA A 191 7.32 -33.50 4.38
CA ALA A 191 7.89 -32.63 3.35
C ALA A 191 7.32 -31.19 3.34
N PHE A 192 6.34 -30.90 4.21
CA PHE A 192 5.69 -29.59 4.33
C PHE A 192 6.33 -28.63 5.35
N PHE A 193 7.61 -28.80 5.67
CA PHE A 193 8.41 -27.72 6.27
C PHE A 193 9.36 -27.12 5.23
N PRO A 194 8.93 -26.14 4.41
CA PRO A 194 9.86 -25.21 3.84
C PRO A 194 10.27 -24.20 4.93
N GLY A 195 11.58 -24.06 5.14
CA GLY A 195 12.21 -23.08 6.02
C GLY A 195 12.13 -21.64 5.49
N TYR A 196 10.93 -21.16 5.18
CA TYR A 196 10.64 -19.75 4.93
C TYR A 196 9.65 -19.26 5.98
N SER A 197 10.16 -18.52 6.97
CA SER A 197 9.34 -17.78 7.92
C SER A 197 8.85 -16.50 7.24
N TYR A 198 7.74 -16.58 6.49
CA TYR A 198 6.85 -15.43 6.34
C TYR A 198 6.11 -15.30 7.68
N GLY A 199 6.77 -14.72 8.67
CA GLY A 199 6.20 -14.56 10.00
C GLY A 199 5.11 -13.51 9.97
N MET A 200 3.92 -13.84 10.50
CA MET A 200 2.90 -12.85 10.81
C MET A 200 3.54 -11.75 11.68
N SER A 201 3.36 -10.49 11.30
CA SER A 201 3.94 -9.36 12.02
C SER A 201 3.10 -8.97 13.24
N THR A 202 3.76 -8.55 14.30
CA THR A 202 3.12 -7.91 15.46
C THR A 202 3.29 -6.39 15.35
N PRO A 203 2.31 -5.58 15.78
CA PRO A 203 2.46 -4.13 15.79
C PRO A 203 3.60 -3.69 16.71
N ASP A 204 4.29 -2.61 16.37
CA ASP A 204 5.29 -1.99 17.25
C ASP A 204 4.61 -1.23 18.40
N PRO A 205 4.77 -1.67 19.66
CA PRO A 205 4.12 -1.03 20.81
C PRO A 205 4.66 0.38 21.10
N THR A 206 5.79 0.77 20.50
CA THR A 206 6.38 2.11 20.67
C THR A 206 5.86 3.12 19.65
N ASN A 207 5.18 2.66 18.59
CA ASN A 207 4.61 3.52 17.56
C ASN A 207 3.14 3.87 17.88
N PRO A 208 2.80 5.15 18.16
CA PRO A 208 1.44 5.56 18.48
C PRO A 208 0.44 5.37 17.32
N ALA A 209 0.91 5.26 16.07
CA ALA A 209 0.06 4.96 14.92
C ALA A 209 -0.35 3.47 14.85
N GLU A 210 0.43 2.59 15.47
CA GLU A 210 0.20 1.14 15.50
C GLU A 210 -0.45 0.64 16.78
N ALA A 211 -0.50 1.49 17.83
CA ALA A 211 -1.11 1.18 19.12
C ALA A 211 -2.62 0.81 19.04
N GLN A 212 -3.30 1.17 17.95
CA GLN A 212 -4.71 0.85 17.70
C GLN A 212 -4.92 -0.51 17.03
N TYR A 213 -3.87 -1.15 16.52
CA TYR A 213 -3.96 -2.44 15.84
C TYR A 213 -4.02 -3.61 16.84
N PRO A 214 -4.64 -4.74 16.46
CA PRO A 214 -4.63 -5.92 17.29
C PRO A 214 -3.22 -6.51 17.40
N TRP A 215 -2.97 -7.31 18.45
CA TRP A 215 -1.64 -7.86 18.77
C TRP A 215 -0.99 -8.69 17.64
N LEU A 216 -1.78 -9.16 16.68
CA LEU A 216 -1.33 -9.90 15.51
C LEU A 216 -1.92 -9.27 14.24
N LEU A 217 -1.05 -8.84 13.33
CA LEU A 217 -1.45 -8.26 12.05
C LEU A 217 -1.63 -9.38 11.02
N VAL A 218 -2.89 -9.78 10.83
CA VAL A 218 -3.23 -10.82 9.86
C VAL A 218 -3.62 -10.19 8.53
N GLU A 219 -2.91 -10.55 7.48
CA GLU A 219 -3.22 -10.15 6.11
C GLU A 219 -4.13 -11.16 5.40
N LYS A 220 -4.71 -10.75 4.27
CA LYS A 220 -5.55 -11.65 3.46
C LYS A 220 -4.77 -12.86 2.93
N PHE A 221 -3.49 -12.67 2.65
CA PHE A 221 -2.61 -13.75 2.22
C PHE A 221 -2.51 -14.85 3.30
N ASP A 222 -2.34 -14.45 4.57
CA ASP A 222 -2.26 -15.37 5.70
C ASP A 222 -3.56 -16.20 5.83
N LEU A 223 -4.72 -15.56 5.65
CA LEU A 223 -6.00 -16.26 5.64
C LEU A 223 -6.08 -17.30 4.53
N TYR A 224 -5.62 -16.98 3.31
CA TYR A 224 -5.63 -17.95 2.20
C TYR A 224 -4.71 -19.14 2.47
N VAL A 225 -3.57 -18.92 3.12
CA VAL A 225 -2.66 -20.01 3.51
C VAL A 225 -3.35 -20.93 4.52
N VAL A 226 -3.98 -20.40 5.56
CA VAL A 226 -4.69 -21.22 6.56
C VAL A 226 -5.86 -21.97 5.93
N ILE A 227 -6.65 -21.34 5.06
CA ILE A 227 -7.72 -22.02 4.30
C ILE A 227 -7.15 -23.16 3.46
N GLY A 228 -6.02 -22.94 2.79
CA GLY A 228 -5.34 -23.98 2.01
C GLY A 228 -4.95 -25.19 2.86
N ILE A 229 -4.40 -24.95 4.06
CA ILE A 229 -4.07 -26.00 5.03
C ILE A 229 -5.33 -26.75 5.47
N ASP A 230 -6.41 -26.04 5.82
CA ASP A 230 -7.67 -26.66 6.25
C ASP A 230 -8.30 -27.52 5.14
N LEU A 231 -8.25 -27.09 3.87
CA LEU A 231 -8.74 -27.88 2.74
C LEU A 231 -7.93 -29.17 2.55
N ILE A 232 -6.60 -29.10 2.74
CA ILE A 232 -5.74 -30.29 2.70
C ILE A 232 -6.10 -31.23 3.86
N LEU A 233 -6.22 -30.72 5.08
CA LEU A 233 -6.60 -31.52 6.25
C LEU A 233 -7.98 -32.15 6.08
N LEU A 234 -8.96 -31.41 5.57
CA LEU A 234 -10.30 -31.93 5.27
C LEU A 234 -10.24 -33.06 4.23
N THR A 235 -9.43 -32.90 3.17
CA THR A 235 -9.23 -33.94 2.16
C THR A 235 -8.64 -35.21 2.79
N VAL A 236 -7.67 -35.05 3.71
CA VAL A 236 -7.10 -36.17 4.48
C VAL A 236 -8.16 -36.84 5.36
N VAL A 237 -9.00 -36.08 6.07
CA VAL A 237 -10.11 -36.63 6.88
C VAL A 237 -11.08 -37.44 6.01
N LEU A 238 -11.49 -36.90 4.86
CA LEU A 238 -12.39 -37.59 3.94
C LEU A 238 -11.76 -38.86 3.35
N TYR A 239 -10.46 -38.82 3.06
CA TYR A 239 -9.71 -40.00 2.62
C TYR A 239 -9.66 -41.07 3.72
N LEU A 240 -9.29 -40.71 4.95
CA LEU A 240 -9.28 -41.63 6.10
C LEU A 240 -10.67 -42.21 6.37
N ARG A 241 -11.73 -41.41 6.18
CA ARG A 241 -13.13 -41.89 6.25
C ARG A 241 -13.42 -42.93 5.19
N GLY A 242 -13.01 -42.70 3.95
CA GLY A 242 -13.17 -43.66 2.85
C GLY A 242 -12.46 -44.98 3.18
N LEU A 243 -11.21 -44.90 3.59
CA LEU A 243 -10.39 -46.06 3.96
C LEU A 243 -10.99 -46.85 5.14
N PHE A 244 -11.47 -46.17 6.18
CA PHE A 244 -12.18 -46.82 7.30
C PHE A 244 -13.44 -47.54 6.83
N ASN A 245 -14.20 -46.92 5.93
CA ASN A 245 -15.44 -47.47 5.39
C ASN A 245 -15.19 -48.70 4.49
N ASP A 246 -14.12 -48.69 3.69
CA ASP A 246 -13.70 -49.84 2.89
C ASP A 246 -13.30 -51.02 3.79
N PHE A 247 -12.56 -50.75 4.88
CA PHE A 247 -12.24 -51.78 5.88
C PHE A 247 -13.48 -52.31 6.59
N TYR A 248 -14.40 -51.43 6.96
CA TYR A 248 -15.66 -51.83 7.58
C TYR A 248 -16.46 -52.79 6.67
N TYR A 249 -16.60 -52.47 5.39
CA TYR A 249 -17.37 -53.32 4.45
C TYR A 249 -16.62 -54.58 3.99
N MET A 250 -15.30 -54.65 4.18
CA MET A 250 -14.55 -55.89 3.99
C MET A 250 -14.85 -56.94 5.07
N VAL A 251 -15.26 -56.49 6.26
CA VAL A 251 -15.69 -57.35 7.37
C VAL A 251 -17.20 -57.58 7.34
N TYR A 252 -17.98 -56.57 6.93
CA TYR A 252 -19.44 -56.61 6.86
C TYR A 252 -19.92 -56.39 5.41
N PRO A 253 -20.24 -57.42 4.63
CA PRO A 253 -20.59 -57.26 3.22
C PRO A 253 -21.85 -56.40 3.03
N ARG A 254 -21.78 -55.43 2.11
CA ARG A 254 -22.91 -54.59 1.72
C ARG A 254 -24.02 -55.44 1.11
N LYS A 255 -25.23 -55.42 1.69
CA LYS A 255 -26.42 -55.98 1.02
C LYS A 255 -26.69 -55.18 -0.27
N VAL A 256 -26.40 -55.77 -1.42
CA VAL A 256 -26.60 -55.13 -2.73
C VAL A 256 -28.09 -55.05 -3.01
N LYS A 257 -28.66 -53.83 -3.07
CA LYS A 257 -29.99 -53.62 -3.64
C LYS A 257 -29.84 -53.41 -5.16
N ALA A 258 -30.62 -54.15 -5.94
CA ALA A 258 -30.62 -54.11 -7.41
C ALA A 258 -30.86 -52.69 -7.95
N ALA A 259 -30.13 -52.33 -8.99
CA ALA A 259 -30.17 -51.01 -9.61
C ALA A 259 -31.45 -50.85 -10.46
N LYS A 260 -32.38 -49.98 -10.02
CA LYS A 260 -33.44 -49.43 -10.87
C LYS A 260 -32.89 -48.30 -11.74
N GLN A 261 -33.37 -48.24 -12.97
CA GLN A 261 -32.96 -47.34 -14.05
C GLN A 261 -32.89 -45.87 -13.59
N SER A 262 -31.73 -45.27 -13.83
CA SER A 262 -31.30 -43.99 -13.26
C SER A 262 -31.83 -42.80 -14.06
N GLN A 263 -33.00 -42.27 -13.68
CA GLN A 263 -33.13 -40.82 -13.65
C GLN A 263 -32.19 -40.32 -12.54
N LYS A 264 -31.27 -39.39 -12.87
CA LYS A 264 -30.24 -38.92 -11.93
C LYS A 264 -30.93 -38.46 -10.64
N ARG A 265 -30.69 -39.16 -9.52
CA ARG A 265 -31.34 -38.92 -8.21
C ARG A 265 -31.44 -37.44 -7.81
N ALA A 266 -30.47 -36.62 -8.22
CA ALA A 266 -30.46 -35.18 -7.99
C ALA A 266 -31.67 -34.46 -8.60
N VAL A 267 -32.09 -34.80 -9.82
CA VAL A 267 -33.22 -34.17 -10.52
C VAL A 267 -34.54 -34.49 -9.81
N LYS A 268 -34.72 -35.74 -9.37
CA LYS A 268 -35.90 -36.16 -8.62
C LYS A 268 -36.02 -35.42 -7.27
N ILE A 269 -34.89 -35.21 -6.57
CA ILE A 269 -34.87 -34.49 -5.28
C ILE A 269 -35.18 -33.00 -5.46
N LEU A 270 -34.75 -32.39 -6.58
CA LEU A 270 -34.95 -30.96 -6.83
C LEU A 270 -36.35 -30.65 -7.34
N VAL A 271 -36.90 -31.47 -8.24
CA VAL A 271 -38.08 -31.12 -9.05
C VAL A 271 -39.32 -31.92 -8.64
N ASP A 272 -39.17 -33.14 -8.12
CA ASP A 272 -40.26 -34.05 -7.72
C ASP A 272 -41.40 -34.20 -8.76
N SER A 273 -41.08 -34.06 -10.05
CA SER A 273 -42.07 -34.18 -11.13
C SER A 273 -42.44 -35.64 -11.41
N VAL A 274 -43.73 -35.90 -11.63
CA VAL A 274 -44.22 -37.19 -12.15
C VAL A 274 -43.73 -37.38 -13.60
N PRO A 275 -43.25 -38.58 -14.00
CA PRO A 275 -42.85 -38.86 -15.38
C PRO A 275 -44.03 -38.76 -16.36
N ILE A 276 -43.73 -38.43 -17.62
CA ILE A 276 -44.72 -38.21 -18.68
C ILE A 276 -45.65 -39.42 -18.87
N GLU A 277 -45.11 -40.63 -18.72
CA GLU A 277 -45.86 -41.88 -18.87
C GLU A 277 -46.92 -42.09 -17.77
N GLU A 278 -46.78 -41.38 -16.64
CA GLU A 278 -47.67 -41.46 -15.48
C GLU A 278 -48.53 -40.18 -15.30
N GLU A 279 -48.42 -39.19 -16.19
CA GLU A 279 -49.17 -37.91 -16.10
C GLU A 279 -50.69 -38.09 -16.07
N SER A 280 -51.22 -39.14 -16.74
CA SER A 280 -52.65 -39.43 -16.72
C SER A 280 -53.18 -39.74 -15.31
N SER A 281 -52.30 -40.13 -14.38
CA SER A 281 -52.68 -40.43 -12.98
C SER A 281 -52.89 -39.20 -12.12
N ILE A 282 -52.36 -38.05 -12.54
CA ILE A 282 -52.44 -36.76 -11.81
C ILE A 282 -53.20 -35.69 -12.60
N LEU A 283 -53.85 -36.07 -13.70
CA LEU A 283 -54.63 -35.17 -14.53
C LEU A 283 -55.94 -34.82 -13.83
N MET A 284 -56.25 -33.52 -13.72
CA MET A 284 -57.51 -33.07 -13.11
C MET A 284 -58.71 -33.28 -14.06
N ASP A 285 -59.90 -33.46 -13.48
CA ASP A 285 -61.11 -33.83 -14.21
C ASP A 285 -61.73 -32.71 -15.07
N HIS A 286 -61.23 -31.47 -14.94
CA HIS A 286 -61.79 -30.30 -15.62
C HIS A 286 -60.91 -29.86 -16.80
N GLU A 287 -61.54 -29.46 -17.89
CA GLU A 287 -60.90 -28.93 -19.08
C GLU A 287 -61.42 -27.51 -19.36
N TYR A 288 -60.49 -26.58 -19.55
CA TYR A 288 -60.79 -25.19 -19.86
C TYR A 288 -60.16 -24.83 -21.21
N ASP A 289 -60.98 -24.64 -22.23
CA ASP A 289 -60.52 -24.21 -23.58
C ASP A 289 -59.40 -25.09 -24.16
N GLY A 290 -59.55 -26.42 -24.02
CA GLY A 290 -58.55 -27.40 -24.47
C GLY A 290 -57.32 -27.55 -23.56
N ILE A 291 -57.22 -26.78 -22.47
CA ILE A 291 -56.15 -26.87 -21.48
C ILE A 291 -56.63 -27.71 -20.29
N ARG A 292 -55.79 -28.66 -19.87
CA ARG A 292 -55.98 -29.46 -18.66
C ARG A 292 -54.80 -29.25 -17.72
N GLU A 293 -55.07 -29.38 -16.43
CA GLU A 293 -54.10 -29.11 -15.38
C GLU A 293 -53.65 -30.41 -14.71
N LEU A 294 -52.38 -30.45 -14.30
CA LEU A 294 -51.77 -31.56 -13.57
C LEU A 294 -51.67 -31.20 -12.09
N ASP A 295 -52.10 -32.10 -11.20
CA ASP A 295 -51.97 -31.95 -9.74
C ASP A 295 -50.56 -32.38 -9.28
N ASN A 296 -49.55 -31.62 -9.71
CA ASN A 296 -48.16 -31.83 -9.33
C ASN A 296 -47.83 -31.15 -7.98
N ASN A 297 -46.95 -31.79 -7.20
CA ASN A 297 -46.33 -31.14 -6.06
C ASN A 297 -45.49 -29.94 -6.50
N LEU A 298 -45.45 -28.90 -5.67
CA LEU A 298 -44.55 -27.77 -5.89
C LEU A 298 -43.09 -28.27 -5.88
N PRO A 299 -42.25 -27.82 -6.85
CA PRO A 299 -40.86 -28.26 -6.90
C PRO A 299 -40.15 -27.96 -5.57
N PRO A 300 -39.50 -28.96 -4.93
CA PRO A 300 -38.84 -28.75 -3.65
C PRO A 300 -37.88 -27.56 -3.63
N TRP A 301 -37.12 -27.34 -4.72
CA TRP A 301 -36.21 -26.18 -4.82
C TRP A 301 -36.95 -24.84 -4.72
N TRP A 302 -38.17 -24.75 -5.28
CA TRP A 302 -38.98 -23.54 -5.26
C TRP A 302 -39.53 -23.29 -3.85
N VAL A 303 -40.01 -24.35 -3.18
CA VAL A 303 -40.47 -24.29 -1.79
C VAL A 303 -39.34 -23.86 -0.85
N TRP A 304 -38.15 -24.46 -0.99
CA TRP A 304 -36.97 -24.05 -0.22
C TRP A 304 -36.56 -22.60 -0.53
N GLY A 305 -36.63 -22.16 -1.78
CA GLY A 305 -36.39 -20.77 -2.17
C GLY A 305 -37.39 -19.81 -1.53
N PHE A 306 -38.66 -20.19 -1.48
CA PHE A 306 -39.71 -19.42 -0.80
C PHE A 306 -39.40 -19.29 0.70
N TYR A 307 -39.13 -20.41 1.40
CA TYR A 307 -38.75 -20.34 2.82
C TYR A 307 -37.44 -19.57 3.06
N ALA A 308 -36.46 -19.67 2.16
CA ALA A 308 -35.22 -18.89 2.25
C ALA A 308 -35.49 -17.38 2.17
N SER A 309 -36.41 -16.94 1.30
CA SER A 309 -36.84 -15.53 1.23
C SER A 309 -37.49 -15.04 2.52
N ILE A 310 -38.31 -15.89 3.17
CA ILE A 310 -38.92 -15.59 4.48
C ILE A 310 -37.82 -15.42 5.54
N ILE A 311 -36.88 -16.35 5.62
CA ILE A 311 -35.74 -16.29 6.56
C ILE A 311 -34.91 -15.02 6.29
N PHE A 312 -34.61 -14.72 5.03
CA PHE A 312 -33.89 -13.51 4.65
C PHE A 312 -34.64 -12.24 5.09
N ALA A 313 -35.96 -12.18 4.89
CA ALA A 313 -36.77 -11.04 5.32
C ALA A 313 -36.70 -10.82 6.84
N PHE A 314 -36.76 -11.89 7.64
CA PHE A 314 -36.56 -11.78 9.08
C PHE A 314 -35.16 -11.24 9.40
N ILE A 315 -34.10 -11.84 8.84
CA ILE A 315 -32.72 -11.38 9.08
C ILE A 315 -32.56 -9.91 8.70
N TYR A 316 -33.14 -9.48 7.58
CA TYR A 316 -33.10 -8.10 7.11
C TYR A 316 -33.75 -7.14 8.11
N ILE A 317 -34.97 -7.44 8.58
CA ILE A 317 -35.68 -6.61 9.56
C ILE A 317 -34.89 -6.54 10.87
N PHE A 318 -34.37 -7.66 11.35
CA PHE A 318 -33.59 -7.67 12.59
C PHE A 318 -32.30 -6.85 12.45
N ASN A 319 -31.58 -6.98 11.33
CA ASN A 319 -30.32 -6.28 11.09
C ASN A 319 -30.52 -4.75 10.96
N TYR A 320 -31.45 -4.31 10.10
CA TYR A 320 -31.61 -2.90 9.77
C TYR A 320 -32.56 -2.14 10.70
N HIS A 321 -33.57 -2.78 11.28
CA HIS A 321 -34.62 -2.06 12.03
C HIS A 321 -34.64 -2.35 13.54
N LEU A 322 -34.17 -3.51 14.01
CA LEU A 322 -34.14 -3.82 15.44
C LEU A 322 -32.75 -3.60 16.06
N PHE A 323 -31.71 -4.16 15.44
CA PHE A 323 -30.35 -4.10 15.97
C PHE A 323 -29.52 -2.93 15.44
N ASN A 324 -29.98 -2.26 14.38
CA ASN A 324 -29.27 -1.15 13.71
C ASN A 324 -27.80 -1.49 13.41
N THR A 325 -27.53 -2.74 13.02
CA THR A 325 -26.18 -3.20 12.69
C THR A 325 -25.76 -2.85 11.26
N GLY A 326 -26.73 -2.55 10.39
CA GLY A 326 -26.50 -2.07 9.02
C GLY A 326 -26.91 -0.61 8.87
N ASP A 327 -26.13 0.15 8.10
CA ASP A 327 -26.41 1.56 7.81
C ASP A 327 -27.69 1.67 6.97
N LEU A 328 -28.68 2.49 7.38
CA LEU A 328 -29.80 2.86 6.50
C LEU A 328 -29.35 3.89 5.45
N GLN A 329 -30.17 4.07 4.41
CA GLN A 329 -29.87 4.96 3.27
C GLN A 329 -29.32 6.35 3.66
N THR A 330 -29.86 6.97 4.71
CA THR A 330 -29.45 8.32 5.14
C THR A 330 -28.10 8.28 5.85
N GLU A 331 -27.85 7.24 6.64
CA GLU A 331 -26.58 7.05 7.35
C GLU A 331 -25.45 6.69 6.38
N GLU A 332 -25.74 5.79 5.44
CA GLU A 332 -24.84 5.46 4.33
C GLU A 332 -24.53 6.70 3.49
N TYR A 333 -25.54 7.50 3.14
CA TYR A 333 -25.35 8.78 2.44
C TYR A 333 -24.44 9.71 3.24
N ASN A 334 -24.72 9.95 4.52
CA ASN A 334 -23.90 10.82 5.36
C ASN A 334 -22.44 10.35 5.47
N LYS A 335 -22.24 9.03 5.55
CA LYS A 335 -20.92 8.40 5.57
C LYS A 335 -20.19 8.59 4.24
N SER A 336 -20.89 8.41 3.12
CA SER A 336 -20.34 8.66 1.77
C SER A 336 -19.97 10.13 1.57
N MET A 337 -20.82 11.07 2.00
CA MET A 337 -20.55 12.51 1.93
C MET A 337 -19.37 12.91 2.81
N LYS A 338 -19.25 12.31 4.00
CA LYS A 338 -18.10 12.54 4.89
C LYS A 338 -16.81 12.01 4.27
N GLN A 339 -16.87 10.89 3.56
CA GLN A 339 -15.72 10.34 2.84
C GLN A 339 -15.35 11.24 1.65
N ALA A 340 -16.32 11.64 0.83
CA ALA A 340 -16.12 12.58 -0.27
C ALA A 340 -15.54 13.92 0.21
N GLN A 341 -15.99 14.44 1.35
CA GLN A 341 -15.42 15.65 1.93
C GLN A 341 -13.95 15.47 2.31
N LYS A 342 -13.57 14.33 2.90
CA LYS A 342 -12.15 14.05 3.20
C LYS A 342 -11.30 13.99 1.94
N GLU A 343 -11.83 13.43 0.86
CA GLU A 343 -11.15 13.34 -0.44
C GLU A 343 -11.02 14.71 -1.09
N ILE A 344 -12.07 15.53 -1.03
CA ILE A 344 -12.03 16.93 -1.46
C ILE A 344 -11.01 17.71 -0.63
N ASP A 345 -11.00 17.57 0.69
CA ASP A 345 -10.04 18.26 1.56
C ASP A 345 -8.61 17.81 1.28
N ALA A 346 -8.39 16.52 1.00
CA ALA A 346 -7.10 16.00 0.60
C ALA A 346 -6.69 16.56 -0.78
N TYR A 347 -7.60 16.58 -1.75
CA TYR A 347 -7.39 17.18 -3.05
C TYR A 347 -7.07 18.67 -2.95
N LEU A 348 -7.81 19.45 -2.15
CA LEU A 348 -7.56 20.88 -1.94
C LEU A 348 -6.23 21.13 -1.23
N LYS A 349 -5.82 20.26 -0.30
CA LYS A 349 -4.50 20.32 0.33
C LYS A 349 -3.37 20.00 -0.66
N GLU A 350 -3.60 19.13 -1.63
CA GLU A 350 -2.63 18.81 -2.69
C GLU A 350 -2.61 19.87 -3.79
N ALA A 351 -3.78 20.38 -4.15
CA ALA A 351 -4.00 21.52 -5.05
C ALA A 351 -3.65 22.86 -4.39
N ALA A 352 -3.18 22.89 -3.14
CA ALA A 352 -2.59 24.08 -2.52
C ALA A 352 -1.46 24.66 -3.39
N MET A 353 -0.81 23.84 -4.24
CA MET A 353 0.16 24.33 -5.23
C MET A 353 -0.46 24.99 -6.47
N ASN A 354 -1.80 25.15 -6.55
CA ASN A 354 -2.54 25.78 -7.66
C ASN A 354 -3.14 27.15 -7.27
N VAL A 355 -2.50 27.89 -6.35
CA VAL A 355 -2.89 29.27 -6.06
C VAL A 355 -2.42 30.19 -7.20
N ASP A 356 -3.34 30.98 -7.74
CA ASP A 356 -3.07 31.94 -8.80
C ASP A 356 -3.76 33.28 -8.53
N GLU A 357 -3.54 34.25 -9.41
CA GLU A 357 -4.10 35.60 -9.32
C GLU A 357 -5.64 35.61 -9.25
N ASN A 358 -6.31 34.54 -9.69
CA ASN A 358 -7.77 34.46 -9.76
C ASN A 358 -8.38 33.87 -8.50
N ASN A 359 -7.70 32.93 -7.85
CA ASN A 359 -8.20 32.20 -6.68
C ASN A 359 -7.51 32.56 -5.35
N VAL A 360 -6.46 33.39 -5.36
CA VAL A 360 -5.73 33.76 -4.14
C VAL A 360 -6.62 34.51 -3.14
N THR A 361 -6.54 34.08 -1.88
CA THR A 361 -7.24 34.66 -0.74
C THR A 361 -6.25 35.23 0.28
N LEU A 362 -6.68 36.23 1.06
CA LEU A 362 -5.85 36.81 2.11
C LEU A 362 -5.77 35.84 3.30
N LEU A 363 -4.55 35.45 3.68
CA LEU A 363 -4.31 34.62 4.85
C LEU A 363 -4.12 35.49 6.09
N SER A 364 -4.86 35.22 7.16
CA SER A 364 -4.80 35.96 8.43
C SER A 364 -4.36 35.10 9.61
N ASP A 365 -4.12 33.81 9.41
CA ASP A 365 -3.66 32.91 10.45
C ASP A 365 -2.17 33.15 10.78
N GLN A 366 -1.84 33.10 12.07
CA GLN A 366 -0.49 33.36 12.57
C GLN A 366 0.59 32.46 11.94
N PRO A 367 0.36 31.14 11.73
CA PRO A 367 1.32 30.28 11.05
C PRO A 367 1.63 30.73 9.62
N ALA A 368 0.61 31.03 8.80
CA ALA A 368 0.83 31.51 7.43
C ALA A 368 1.56 32.84 7.38
N LEU A 369 1.23 33.78 8.28
CA LEU A 369 1.93 35.07 8.37
C LEU A 369 3.38 34.90 8.84
N ALA A 370 3.67 33.95 9.73
CA ALA A 370 5.03 33.63 10.15
C ALA A 370 5.86 33.05 8.99
N SER A 371 5.29 32.14 8.19
CA SER A 371 5.94 31.64 6.97
C SER A 371 6.13 32.76 5.94
N GLY A 372 5.13 33.61 5.73
CA GLY A 372 5.23 34.78 4.85
C GLY A 372 6.33 35.76 5.26
N LYS A 373 6.48 35.99 6.57
CA LYS A 373 7.58 36.77 7.13
C LYS A 373 8.95 36.18 6.80
N GLN A 374 9.12 34.87 6.97
CA GLN A 374 10.38 34.19 6.64
C GLN A 374 10.71 34.32 5.14
N VAL A 375 9.71 34.16 4.26
CA VAL A 375 9.88 34.37 2.82
C VAL A 375 10.28 35.81 2.51
N PHE A 376 9.64 36.79 3.17
CA PHE A 376 9.97 38.21 3.04
C PHE A 376 11.41 38.51 3.48
N GLU A 377 11.83 37.95 4.61
CA GLU A 377 13.18 38.13 5.16
C GLU A 377 14.28 37.67 4.23
N ILE A 378 14.06 36.54 3.54
CA ILE A 378 15.01 35.94 2.63
C ILE A 378 15.05 36.65 1.26
N ASN A 379 13.88 37.06 0.74
CA ASN A 379 13.77 37.44 -0.67
C ASN A 379 13.50 38.93 -0.93
N CYS A 380 12.93 39.65 0.04
CA CYS A 380 12.37 40.99 -0.19
C CYS A 380 13.13 42.09 0.58
N THR A 381 13.76 41.75 1.70
CA THR A 381 14.45 42.71 2.59
C THR A 381 15.58 43.48 1.92
N ALA A 382 16.26 42.87 0.94
CA ALA A 382 17.34 43.51 0.21
C ALA A 382 16.91 44.82 -0.48
N CYS A 383 15.64 44.92 -0.90
CA CYS A 383 15.09 46.12 -1.54
C CYS A 383 14.08 46.86 -0.67
N HIS A 384 13.33 46.16 0.18
CA HIS A 384 12.23 46.73 0.97
C HIS A 384 12.54 46.86 2.47
N LYS A 385 13.77 46.55 2.92
CA LYS A 385 14.14 46.48 4.35
C LYS A 385 13.12 45.65 5.14
N ASP A 386 12.67 46.13 6.28
CA ASP A 386 11.63 45.51 7.12
C ASP A 386 10.21 45.86 6.65
N GLY A 387 10.05 46.24 5.37
CA GLY A 387 8.83 46.79 4.78
C GLY A 387 8.85 48.31 4.67
N SER A 388 9.74 49.01 5.36
CA SER A 388 9.84 50.48 5.36
C SER A 388 10.32 51.08 4.03
N GLY A 389 10.84 50.26 3.12
CA GLY A 389 11.31 50.68 1.80
C GLY A 389 12.77 51.19 1.79
N ASP A 390 13.42 50.99 0.65
CA ASP A 390 14.78 51.48 0.37
C ASP A 390 14.95 51.67 -1.13
N ILE A 391 15.44 50.65 -1.84
CA ILE A 391 15.39 50.57 -3.30
C ILE A 391 13.91 50.47 -3.73
N GLY A 392 13.16 49.57 -3.11
CA GLY A 392 11.72 49.40 -3.30
C GLY A 392 10.87 50.37 -2.46
N PRO A 393 9.57 50.52 -2.75
CA PRO A 393 8.64 51.36 -1.99
C PRO A 393 8.44 50.89 -0.54
N ASN A 394 7.91 51.81 0.29
CA ASN A 394 7.41 51.50 1.62
C ASN A 394 6.12 50.67 1.49
N LEU A 395 6.12 49.45 2.01
CA LEU A 395 4.98 48.51 1.99
C LEU A 395 4.10 48.63 3.24
N THR A 396 4.54 49.43 4.22
CA THR A 396 3.85 49.59 5.50
C THR A 396 2.83 50.73 5.49
N ASP A 397 2.95 51.68 4.57
CA ASP A 397 2.06 52.83 4.45
C ASP A 397 0.76 52.52 3.67
N ASN A 398 -0.03 53.57 3.42
CA ASN A 398 -1.28 53.49 2.68
C ASN A 398 -1.10 53.80 1.18
N PHE A 399 0.11 53.97 0.66
CA PHE A 399 0.33 54.40 -0.72
C PHE A 399 0.83 53.24 -1.58
N TRP A 400 0.06 52.89 -2.61
CA TRP A 400 0.36 51.75 -3.48
C TRP A 400 0.46 52.17 -4.94
N LEU A 401 1.47 51.65 -5.63
CA LEU A 401 1.70 51.90 -7.06
C LEU A 401 0.75 51.09 -7.95
N TYR A 402 0.54 49.80 -7.62
CA TYR A 402 -0.21 48.86 -8.45
C TYR A 402 -1.58 48.47 -7.86
N GLY A 403 -1.75 48.58 -6.53
CA GLY A 403 -2.98 48.27 -5.79
C GLY A 403 -2.68 47.55 -4.48
N ASN A 404 -3.64 47.53 -3.56
CA ASN A 404 -3.49 46.96 -2.21
C ASN A 404 -4.35 45.72 -1.94
N ASP A 405 -4.96 45.12 -2.96
CA ASP A 405 -5.70 43.87 -2.81
C ASP A 405 -4.79 42.65 -2.97
N ILE A 406 -5.18 41.53 -2.37
CA ILE A 406 -4.36 40.31 -2.35
C ILE A 406 -4.02 39.79 -3.74
N LYS A 407 -4.93 39.92 -4.71
CA LYS A 407 -4.72 39.42 -6.08
C LYS A 407 -3.67 40.26 -6.79
N THR A 408 -3.76 41.58 -6.66
CA THR A 408 -2.79 42.52 -7.22
C THR A 408 -1.41 42.38 -6.59
N VAL A 409 -1.33 42.28 -5.26
CA VAL A 409 -0.04 42.10 -4.57
C VAL A 409 0.60 40.76 -4.95
N PHE A 410 -0.19 39.68 -4.96
CA PHE A 410 0.29 38.36 -5.43
C PHE A 410 0.82 38.42 -6.86
N GLY A 411 0.05 39.00 -7.79
CA GLY A 411 0.44 39.12 -9.20
C GLY A 411 1.68 40.00 -9.41
N THR A 412 1.83 41.06 -8.61
CA THR A 412 3.01 41.95 -8.63
C THR A 412 4.25 41.21 -8.18
N ILE A 413 4.16 40.43 -7.09
CA ILE A 413 5.30 39.66 -6.58
C ILE A 413 5.66 38.53 -7.56
N LYS A 414 4.64 37.82 -8.06
CA LYS A 414 4.82 36.69 -8.99
C LYS A 414 5.53 37.13 -10.26
N ASN A 415 4.99 38.14 -10.96
CA ASN A 415 5.44 38.54 -12.28
C ASN A 415 6.57 39.60 -12.26
N GLY A 416 6.85 40.19 -11.09
CA GLY A 416 7.75 41.34 -10.99
C GLY A 416 7.17 42.60 -11.63
N THR A 417 8.00 43.64 -11.77
CA THR A 417 7.59 44.91 -12.39
C THR A 417 8.70 45.48 -13.27
N SER A 418 8.32 46.23 -14.31
CA SER A 418 9.26 46.93 -15.18
C SER A 418 10.10 48.00 -14.45
N ASN A 419 9.68 48.41 -13.24
CA ASN A 419 10.33 49.42 -12.42
C ASN A 419 11.38 48.84 -11.45
N GLY A 420 11.93 47.67 -11.76
CA GLY A 420 13.10 47.10 -11.07
C GLY A 420 12.82 46.01 -10.04
N MET A 421 11.56 45.61 -9.82
CA MET A 421 11.25 44.44 -9.00
C MET A 421 11.39 43.17 -9.85
N PRO A 422 12.29 42.23 -9.51
CA PRO A 422 12.45 40.99 -10.26
C PRO A 422 11.22 40.09 -10.14
N GLU A 423 11.06 39.22 -11.12
CA GLU A 423 10.10 38.11 -11.10
C GLU A 423 10.47 37.11 -10.00
N HIS A 424 9.46 36.57 -9.30
CA HIS A 424 9.66 35.61 -8.20
C HIS A 424 8.95 34.26 -8.40
N ALA A 425 8.14 34.07 -9.45
CA ALA A 425 7.50 32.77 -9.75
C ALA A 425 8.52 31.65 -10.07
N SER A 426 9.73 31.99 -10.53
CA SER A 426 10.84 31.05 -10.72
C SER A 426 11.51 30.60 -9.43
N LYS A 427 11.31 31.34 -8.32
CA LYS A 427 11.96 31.11 -7.02
C LYS A 427 10.99 30.67 -5.91
N LEU A 428 9.74 31.13 -5.98
CA LEU A 428 8.72 30.92 -4.97
C LEU A 428 7.57 30.14 -5.56
N ASN A 429 7.09 29.14 -4.83
CA ASN A 429 5.88 28.43 -5.22
C ASN A 429 4.62 29.27 -4.92
N PRO A 430 3.46 28.92 -5.50
CA PRO A 430 2.20 29.62 -5.27
C PRO A 430 1.81 29.88 -3.82
N ILE A 431 2.04 28.92 -2.92
CA ILE A 431 1.74 29.10 -1.49
C ILE A 431 2.68 30.12 -0.86
N GLN A 432 3.97 30.06 -1.17
CA GLN A 432 4.94 31.03 -0.66
C GLN A 432 4.62 32.44 -1.15
N LEU A 433 4.18 32.57 -2.42
CA LEU A 433 3.71 33.84 -3.00
C LEU A 433 2.48 34.37 -2.27
N GLN A 434 1.49 33.52 -1.98
CA GLN A 434 0.30 33.91 -1.22
C GLN A 434 0.63 34.31 0.22
N GLN A 435 1.52 33.55 0.88
CA GLN A 435 1.95 33.81 2.25
C GLN A 435 2.70 35.14 2.36
N VAL A 436 3.67 35.41 1.47
CA VAL A 436 4.41 36.68 1.48
C VAL A 436 3.53 37.86 1.09
N ALA A 437 2.61 37.70 0.13
CA ALA A 437 1.64 38.73 -0.23
C ALA A 437 0.71 39.08 0.96
N SER A 438 0.23 38.05 1.65
CA SER A 438 -0.61 38.23 2.85
C SER A 438 0.16 38.88 4.00
N TYR A 439 1.42 38.48 4.20
CA TYR A 439 2.30 39.09 5.19
C TYR A 439 2.53 40.57 4.92
N VAL A 440 2.84 40.94 3.67
CA VAL A 440 3.04 42.33 3.25
C VAL A 440 1.81 43.18 3.54
N LEU A 441 0.60 42.68 3.27
CA LEU A 441 -0.64 43.37 3.59
C LEU A 441 -0.91 43.49 5.10
N SER A 442 -0.38 42.57 5.91
CA SER A 442 -0.49 42.61 7.37
C SER A 442 0.48 43.58 8.07
N LEU A 443 1.46 44.15 7.34
CA LEU A 443 2.48 45.01 7.91
C LEU A 443 1.88 46.29 8.50
N LYS A 444 2.29 46.62 9.73
CA LYS A 444 1.95 47.86 10.42
C LYS A 444 2.86 48.99 9.95
N TYR A 445 2.30 50.19 9.88
CA TYR A 445 3.02 51.40 9.46
C TYR A 445 4.34 51.58 10.21
N LYS A 446 5.39 51.90 9.45
CA LYS A 446 6.69 52.33 9.94
C LYS A 446 7.19 53.52 9.13
N PRO A 447 7.82 54.52 9.79
CA PRO A 447 8.50 55.59 9.08
C PRO A 447 9.63 55.00 8.23
N GLY A 448 9.75 55.46 6.98
CA GLY A 448 10.61 54.85 5.98
C GLY A 448 10.74 55.74 4.75
N LYS A 449 10.79 55.13 3.56
CA LYS A 449 10.80 55.85 2.29
C LYS A 449 9.53 56.68 2.12
N GLU A 450 9.66 57.84 1.45
CA GLU A 450 8.54 58.73 1.14
C GLU A 450 7.43 58.00 0.39
N PRO A 451 6.14 58.36 0.60
CA PRO A 451 5.01 57.67 -0.02
C PRO A 451 5.04 57.68 -1.55
N GLN A 452 4.69 56.54 -2.17
CA GLN A 452 4.73 56.38 -3.62
C GLN A 452 3.41 55.78 -4.15
N GLY A 453 2.80 56.44 -5.14
CA GLY A 453 1.59 55.95 -5.81
C GLY A 453 0.32 56.59 -5.28
N LYS A 454 -0.80 55.86 -5.38
CA LYS A 454 -2.12 56.35 -4.96
C LYS A 454 -2.42 55.88 -3.54
N GLU A 455 -3.16 56.70 -2.80
CA GLU A 455 -3.60 56.33 -1.46
C GLU A 455 -4.70 55.26 -1.54
N PHE A 456 -4.44 54.12 -0.91
CA PHE A 456 -5.39 53.06 -0.64
C PHE A 456 -5.39 52.78 0.87
N PRO A 457 -6.38 53.29 1.61
CA PRO A 457 -6.45 53.04 3.05
C PRO A 457 -6.53 51.54 3.32
N LYS A 458 -5.64 51.03 4.19
CA LYS A 458 -5.74 49.64 4.67
C LYS A 458 -7.07 49.47 5.40
N LYS A 459 -7.82 48.42 5.03
CA LYS A 459 -9.12 48.10 5.62
C LYS A 459 -9.00 47.52 7.02
#